data_AF-L0ITP7-F1
#
_entry.id   AF-L0ITP7-F1
#
_cell.length_a   1.000
_cell.length_b   1.000
_cell.length_c   1.000
_cell.angle_alpha   90.00
_cell.angle_beta   90.00
_cell.angle_gamma   90.00
#
_symmetry.space_group_name_H-M   'P 1'
#
loop_
_entity.id
_entity.type
_entity.pdbx_description
1 polymer ?
#
loop_
_entity_poly.entity_id
_entity_poly.type
_entity_poly.pdbx_seq_one_letter_code
_entity_poly.pdbx_strand_id
1 'polypeptide(L)'
;MFLFQHGPKTVEELIDALDYQCFEIPGRASKVVSDALRAEIAHGRVIRLKRGRYGPGEMPRSTEYRIHQRVLDLREEAAIIASHADNDAAFWDALLA
;
A
#
# COMPACT_ATOMS: atom_id res chain seq x y z
N MET A 1 -5.03 -6.53 1.68
CA MET A 1 -6.11 -6.64 2.70
C MET A 1 -6.79 -5.33 3.08
N PHE A 2 -6.28 -4.16 2.70
CA PHE A 2 -6.79 -2.86 3.21
C PHE A 2 -8.31 -2.68 3.06
N LEU A 3 -8.89 -3.01 1.90
CA LEU A 3 -10.35 -2.94 1.67
C LEU A 3 -11.17 -3.92 2.52
N PHE A 4 -10.59 -5.07 2.91
CA PHE A 4 -11.24 -6.04 3.80
C PHE A 4 -11.23 -5.57 5.26
N GLN A 5 -10.20 -4.82 5.66
CA GLN A 5 -10.05 -4.32 7.04
C GLN A 5 -10.77 -2.99 7.26
N HIS A 6 -10.75 -2.09 6.27
CA HIS A 6 -11.26 -0.72 6.40
C HIS A 6 -12.52 -0.46 5.56
N GLY A 7 -13.04 -1.50 4.89
CA GLY A 7 -14.23 -1.44 4.07
C GLY A 7 -14.03 -0.67 2.75
N PRO A 8 -15.13 -0.26 2.10
CA PRO A 8 -15.07 0.33 0.78
C PRO A 8 -14.47 1.73 0.74
N LYS A 9 -13.51 1.94 -0.17
CA LYS A 9 -12.74 3.18 -0.33
C LYS A 9 -12.73 3.72 -1.75
N THR A 10 -12.41 5.00 -1.89
CA THR A 10 -12.13 5.65 -3.18
C THR A 10 -10.66 5.49 -3.60
N VAL A 11 -10.34 5.84 -4.85
CA VAL A 11 -8.94 5.85 -5.31
C VAL A 11 -8.11 6.86 -4.52
N GLU A 12 -8.67 8.04 -4.22
CA GLU A 12 -8.00 9.07 -3.42
C GLU A 12 -7.74 8.57 -1.99
N GLU A 13 -8.75 8.02 -1.32
CA GLU A 13 -8.57 7.45 0.03
C GLU A 13 -7.55 6.30 0.07
N LEU A 14 -7.42 5.55 -1.03
CA LEU A 14 -6.40 4.51 -1.14
C LEU A 14 -4.99 5.09 -1.37
N ILE A 15 -4.86 6.19 -2.10
CA ILE A 15 -3.59 6.90 -2.26
C ILE A 15 -3.17 7.49 -0.93
N ASP A 16 -4.07 8.19 -0.24
CA ASP A 16 -3.80 8.79 1.07
C ASP A 16 -3.39 7.72 2.09
N ALA A 17 -4.02 6.55 2.05
CA ALA A 17 -3.65 5.43 2.91
C ALA A 17 -2.28 4.82 2.57
N LEU A 18 -1.88 4.83 1.30
CA LEU A 18 -0.56 4.38 0.87
C LEU A 18 0.52 5.39 1.28
N ASP A 19 0.24 6.68 1.10
CA ASP A 19 1.11 7.79 1.52
C ASP A 19 1.30 7.82 3.04
N TYR A 20 0.22 7.67 3.80
CA TYR A 20 0.28 7.53 5.27
C TYR A 20 1.11 6.33 5.73
N GLN A 21 1.20 5.27 4.92
CA GLN A 21 2.03 4.10 5.18
C GLN A 21 3.44 4.21 4.58
N CYS A 22 3.82 5.40 4.10
CA CYS A 22 5.11 5.69 3.48
C CYS A 22 5.42 4.82 2.25
N PHE A 23 4.39 4.35 1.53
CA PHE A 23 4.60 3.64 0.27
C PHE A 23 4.80 4.62 -0.88
N GLU A 24 5.88 4.43 -1.64
CA GLU A 24 6.10 5.15 -2.88
C GLU A 24 5.36 4.48 -4.04
N ILE A 25 4.62 5.28 -4.82
CA ILE A 25 3.87 4.80 -5.99
C ILE A 25 4.57 5.33 -7.25
N PRO A 26 5.12 4.47 -8.12
CA PRO A 26 5.87 4.92 -9.28
C PRO A 26 4.96 5.59 -10.32
N GLY A 27 5.19 6.87 -10.60
CA GLY A 27 4.46 7.63 -11.62
C GLY A 27 3.12 8.21 -11.13
N ARG A 28 2.10 8.24 -11.99
CA ARG A 28 0.80 8.85 -11.64
C ARG A 28 0.01 7.94 -10.70
N ALA A 29 0.01 8.27 -9.41
CA ALA A 29 -0.63 7.51 -8.34
C ALA A 29 -2.05 7.03 -8.68
N SER A 30 -2.93 7.92 -9.13
CA SER A 30 -4.32 7.55 -9.49
C SER A 30 -4.42 6.49 -10.58
N LYS A 31 -3.50 6.51 -11.56
CA LYS A 31 -3.48 5.52 -12.64
C LYS A 31 -2.99 4.17 -12.12
N VAL A 32 -1.87 4.17 -11.39
CA VAL A 32 -1.29 2.93 -10.85
C VAL A 32 -2.28 2.22 -9.93
N VAL A 33 -2.88 2.96 -8.99
CA VAL A 33 -3.89 2.41 -8.08
C VAL A 33 -5.11 1.91 -8.86
N SER A 34 -5.59 2.65 -9.86
CA SER A 34 -6.73 2.21 -10.68
C SER A 34 -6.42 0.95 -11.50
N ASP A 35 -5.21 0.83 -12.03
CA ASP A 35 -4.79 -0.33 -12.82
C ASP A 35 -4.60 -1.56 -11.93
N ALA A 36 -4.02 -1.40 -10.72
CA ALA A 36 -3.96 -2.44 -9.71
C ALA A 36 -5.36 -2.90 -9.30
N LEU A 37 -6.28 -1.97 -9.01
CA LEU A 37 -7.69 -2.29 -8.70
C LEU A 37 -8.37 -3.06 -9.83
N ARG A 38 -8.08 -2.72 -11.10
CA ARG A 38 -8.65 -3.45 -12.25
C ARG A 38 -8.16 -4.90 -12.28
N ALA A 39 -6.88 -5.15 -11.99
CA ALA A 39 -6.35 -6.51 -11.87
C ALA A 39 -7.01 -7.26 -10.72
N GLU A 40 -7.15 -6.63 -9.55
CA GLU A 40 -7.81 -7.23 -8.38
C GLU A 40 -9.30 -7.55 -8.63
N ILE A 41 -10.00 -6.71 -9.40
CA ILE A 41 -11.37 -6.98 -9.86
C ILE A 41 -11.42 -8.18 -10.79
N ALA A 42 -10.49 -8.30 -11.74
CA ALA A 42 -10.42 -9.45 -12.64
C ALA A 42 -10.20 -10.77 -11.88
N HIS A 43 -9.54 -10.71 -10.73
CA HIS A 43 -9.38 -11.85 -9.83
C HIS A 43 -10.55 -12.08 -8.85
N GLY A 44 -11.59 -11.24 -8.87
CA GLY A 44 -12.75 -11.32 -7.96
C GLY A 44 -12.46 -10.87 -6.51
N ARG A 45 -11.24 -10.39 -6.22
CA ARG A 45 -10.81 -10.00 -4.87
C ARG A 45 -11.32 -8.62 -4.47
N VAL A 46 -11.62 -7.78 -5.45
CA VAL A 46 -12.17 -6.43 -5.28
C VAL A 46 -13.43 -6.31 -6.12
N ILE A 47 -14.43 -5.62 -5.59
CA ILE A 47 -15.65 -5.28 -6.32
C ILE A 47 -15.77 -3.77 -6.50
N ARG A 48 -16.26 -3.35 -7.66
CA ARG A 48 -16.58 -1.94 -7.91
C ARG A 48 -18.01 -1.67 -7.50
N LEU A 49 -18.21 -0.94 -6.39
CA LEU A 49 -19.54 -0.64 -5.84
C LEU A 49 -20.23 0.51 -6.58
N LYS A 50 -19.48 1.56 -6.91
CA LYS A 50 -19.95 2.70 -7.71
C LYS A 50 -18.79 3.31 -8.49
N ARG A 51 -19.05 4.36 -9.28
CA ARG A 51 -17.97 5.12 -9.92
C ARG A 51 -16.99 5.63 -8.86
N GLY A 52 -15.73 5.21 -8.97
CA GLY A 52 -14.65 5.62 -8.07
C GLY A 52 -14.69 5.03 -6.66
N ARG A 53 -15.55 4.03 -6.36
CA ARG A 53 -15.59 3.36 -5.06
C ARG A 53 -15.47 1.86 -5.20
N TYR A 54 -14.53 1.30 -4.44
CA TYR A 54 -14.12 -0.09 -4.49
C TYR A 54 -14.30 -0.72 -3.12
N GLY A 55 -14.77 -1.96 -3.07
CA GLY A 55 -15.01 -2.71 -1.85
C GLY A 55 -14.34 -4.09 -1.89
N PRO A 56 -14.32 -4.78 -0.75
CA PRO A 56 -13.82 -6.15 -0.68
C PRO A 56 -14.75 -7.09 -1.48
N GLY A 57 -14.14 -7.94 -2.31
CA GLY A 57 -14.82 -9.08 -2.94
C GLY A 57 -14.60 -10.34 -2.10
N GLU A 58 -14.25 -11.44 -2.76
CA GLU A 58 -13.90 -12.70 -2.07
C GLU A 58 -12.38 -12.90 -2.10
N MET A 59 -11.79 -13.25 -0.96
CA MET A 59 -10.35 -13.53 -0.87
C MET A 59 -10.11 -14.99 -0.51
N PRO A 60 -9.45 -15.77 -1.40
CA PRO A 60 -8.99 -17.10 -1.03
C PRO A 60 -7.99 -17.02 0.12
N ARG A 61 -8.17 -17.87 1.14
CA ARG A 61 -7.32 -17.89 2.36
C ARG A 61 -5.81 -17.97 2.07
N SER A 62 -5.42 -18.77 1.08
CA SER A 62 -4.00 -18.89 0.69
C SER A 62 -3.44 -17.59 0.12
N THR A 63 -4.25 -16.85 -0.62
CA THR A 63 -3.87 -15.55 -1.20
C THR A 63 -3.84 -14.47 -0.12
N GLU A 64 -4.83 -14.46 0.78
CA GLU A 64 -4.85 -13.60 1.95
C GLU A 64 -3.56 -13.74 2.76
N TYR A 65 -3.19 -14.98 3.10
CA TYR A 65 -1.97 -15.28 3.84
C TYR A 65 -0.72 -14.78 3.12
N ARG A 66 -0.58 -15.05 1.82
CA ARG A 66 0.57 -14.60 1.02
C ARG A 66 0.67 -13.07 0.93
N ILE A 67 -0.47 -12.39 0.73
CA ILE A 67 -0.52 -10.92 0.69
C ILE A 67 -0.16 -10.36 2.07
N HIS A 68 -0.67 -10.95 3.15
CA HIS A 68 -0.38 -10.53 4.51
C HIS A 68 1.12 -10.63 4.83
N GLN A 69 1.74 -11.78 4.55
CA GLN A 69 3.18 -11.97 4.73
C GLN A 69 3.97 -10.95 3.90
N ARG A 70 3.63 -10.79 2.61
CA ARG A 70 4.35 -9.82 1.77
C ARG A 70 4.22 -8.38 2.27
N VAL A 71 3.07 -7.99 2.84
CA VAL A 71 2.89 -6.67 3.44
C VAL A 71 3.74 -6.50 4.70
N LEU A 72 3.88 -7.54 5.52
CA LEU A 72 4.78 -7.50 6.67
C LEU A 72 6.23 -7.35 6.23
N ASP A 73 6.68 -8.14 5.25
CA ASP A 73 8.04 -8.07 4.72
C ASP A 73 8.36 -6.66 4.19
N LEU A 74 7.44 -6.07 3.40
CA LEU A 74 7.60 -4.72 2.86
C LEU A 74 7.66 -3.65 3.96
N ARG A 75 6.91 -3.84 5.06
CA ARG A 75 6.96 -2.91 6.20
C ARG A 75 8.27 -3.03 6.96
N GLU A 76 8.79 -4.24 7.11
CA GLU A 76 10.10 -4.47 7.71
C GLU A 76 11.21 -3.85 6.85
N GLU A 77 11.20 -4.09 5.54
CA GLU A 77 12.11 -3.44 4.57
C GLU A 77 12.05 -1.91 4.67
N ALA A 78 10.84 -1.33 4.69
CA ALA A 78 10.66 0.13 4.82
C ALA A 78 11.18 0.67 6.17
N ALA A 79 10.96 -0.03 7.27
CA ALA A 79 11.46 0.37 8.60
C ALA A 79 12.99 0.35 8.66
N ILE A 80 13.64 -0.63 8.02
CA ILE A 80 15.10 -0.70 7.91
C ILE A 80 15.63 0.51 7.11
N ILE A 81 15.00 0.84 5.99
CA ILE A 81 15.40 2.00 5.16
C ILE A 81 15.22 3.31 5.93
N ALA A 82 14.08 3.50 6.60
CA ALA A 82 13.79 4.70 7.38
C ALA A 82 14.81 4.88 8.51
N SER A 83 15.10 3.82 9.27
CA SER A 83 16.10 3.87 10.35
C SER A 83 17.53 4.14 9.83
N HIS A 84 17.89 3.67 8.64
CA HIS A 84 19.17 4.02 8.01
C HIS A 84 19.22 5.49 7.61
N ALA A 85 18.15 6.04 7.05
CA ALA A 85 18.08 7.46 6.67
C ALA A 85 18.22 8.38 7.89
N ASP A 86 17.54 8.05 9.00
CA ASP A 86 17.67 8.79 10.27
C ASP A 86 19.10 8.73 10.81
N ASN A 87 19.75 7.57 10.72
CA ASN A 87 21.13 7.38 11.18
C ASN A 87 22.16 8.09 10.28
N ASP A 88 21.93 8.13 8.96
CA ASP A 88 22.79 8.82 8.00
C ASP A 88 22.70 10.35 8.17
N ALA A 89 21.48 10.88 8.39
CA ALA A 89 21.28 12.28 8.72
C ALA A 89 21.98 12.68 10.03
N ALA A 90 21.84 11.86 11.08
CA ALA A 90 22.54 12.07 12.34
C ALA A 90 24.07 12.02 12.20
N PHE A 91 24.58 11.16 11.32
CA PHE A 91 26.00 11.08 10.99
C PHE A 91 26.52 12.35 10.30
N TRP A 92 25.80 12.86 9.29
CA TRP A 92 26.19 14.10 8.60
C TRP A 92 26.10 15.33 9.52
N ASP A 93 25.07 15.41 10.37
CA ASP A 93 24.95 16.48 11.38
C ASP A 93 26.12 16.44 12.38
N ALA A 94 26.54 15.26 12.82
CA ALA A 94 27.69 15.10 13.73
C ALA A 94 29.05 15.39 13.05
N LEU A 95 29.15 15.19 11.74
CA LEU A 95 30.36 15.46 10.95
C LEU A 95 30.54 16.96 10.62
N LEU A 96 29.43 17.70 10.54
CA LEU A 96 29.40 19.13 10.22
C LEU A 96 29.31 20.05 11.45
N ALA A 97 29.20 19.47 12.66
CA ALA A 97 29.24 20.17 13.95
C ALA A 97 30.67 20.32 14.49
#